data_AF-A0A2W2DNF6-F1
#
_entry.id   AF-A0A2W2DNF6-F1
#
_cell.length_a   1.000
_cell.length_b   1.000
_cell.length_c   1.000
_cell.angle_alpha   90.00
_cell.angle_beta   90.00
_cell.angle_gamma   90.00
#
_symmetry.space_group_name_H-M   'P 1'
#
loop_
_entity.id
_entity.type
_entity.pdbx_description
1 polymer ?
#
loop_
_entity_poly.entity_id
_entity_poly.type
_entity_poly.pdbx_seq_one_letter_code
_entity_poly.pdbx_strand_id
1 'polypeptide(L)'
;MPATEWGRFQVRHAVPAGRLATLAVACMFGLPPAVPPASTAASPPVSSLAAELPRAPQDADRGALLYYRDCAGCHGQRGTGTTQGPPIAEAGAASVDFQVGTGRMPPSSREGDRRSGPAYPPEDIDALVRYVAGFGDGPPIPEVEPGDVATGQALYLVNCAACHSATGAGGALPGGRTAPALDRATAVQVAEAVRVGPGAMPAYPASLLDDREVNAIVAYVEVLQNKRQDLDPGGLALGRIGPLYEGLVGLAVAALLLVLLGRWLGRRESKGASG
;
A
#
# COMPACT_ATOMS: atom_id res chain seq x y z
N MET A 1 21.36 -22.08 30.48
CA MET A 1 20.59 -23.35 30.49
C MET A 1 19.28 -23.09 31.22
N PRO A 2 18.09 -23.54 30.78
CA PRO A 2 17.76 -24.50 29.70
C PRO A 2 17.34 -23.77 28.40
N ALA A 3 17.72 -24.24 27.21
CA ALA A 3 17.27 -25.42 26.44
C ALA A 3 16.06 -25.09 25.55
N THR A 4 16.39 -24.91 24.27
CA THR A 4 15.57 -24.68 23.09
C THR A 4 14.84 -25.94 22.65
N GLU A 5 13.52 -25.89 22.48
CA GLU A 5 12.73 -26.92 21.78
C GLU A 5 12.25 -26.36 20.43
N TRP A 6 12.87 -26.84 19.36
CA TRP A 6 12.44 -26.59 17.98
C TRP A 6 11.48 -27.72 17.56
N GLY A 7 10.21 -27.34 17.37
CA GLY A 7 9.15 -28.22 16.89
C GLY A 7 9.40 -28.68 15.45
N ARG A 8 9.39 -30.00 15.26
CA ARG A 8 9.67 -30.71 14.01
C ARG A 8 8.57 -30.49 12.96
N PHE A 9 8.99 -30.06 11.77
CA PHE A 9 8.19 -30.03 10.55
C PHE A 9 7.99 -31.47 10.04
N GLN A 10 6.77 -31.99 10.05
CA GLN A 10 6.41 -33.29 9.46
C GLN A 10 5.71 -33.05 8.12
N VAL A 11 6.44 -33.23 7.03
CA VAL A 11 5.88 -33.34 5.67
C VAL A 11 5.41 -34.79 5.50
N ARG A 12 4.10 -34.99 5.28
CA ARG A 12 3.54 -36.28 4.89
C ARG A 12 3.01 -36.19 3.47
N HIS A 13 3.71 -36.84 2.54
CA HIS A 13 3.17 -37.23 1.24
C HIS A 13 2.37 -38.53 1.39
N ALA A 14 1.20 -38.63 0.76
CA ALA A 14 0.69 -39.86 0.15
C ALA A 14 -0.56 -39.58 -0.70
N VAL A 15 -0.45 -39.89 -2.00
CA VAL A 15 -1.56 -40.15 -2.94
C VAL A 15 -1.89 -41.65 -2.82
N PRO A 16 -3.14 -42.12 -2.98
CA PRO A 16 -3.48 -42.76 -4.25
C PRO A 16 -4.92 -42.59 -4.74
N ALA A 17 -5.05 -42.92 -6.03
CA ALA A 17 -6.19 -42.84 -6.91
C ALA A 17 -7.29 -43.91 -6.70
N GLY A 18 -8.47 -43.59 -7.22
CA GLY A 18 -9.33 -44.54 -7.93
C GLY A 18 -10.48 -45.16 -7.13
N ARG A 19 -11.71 -45.00 -7.64
CA ARG A 19 -12.53 -46.10 -8.19
C ARG A 19 -13.85 -45.59 -8.76
N LEU A 20 -14.13 -46.05 -9.99
CA LEU A 20 -15.42 -46.05 -10.66
C LEU A 20 -16.44 -46.91 -9.88
N ALA A 21 -17.69 -46.48 -9.85
CA ALA A 21 -18.85 -47.38 -9.73
C ALA A 21 -20.07 -46.77 -10.45
N THR A 22 -20.47 -47.46 -11.50
CA THR A 22 -21.71 -47.36 -12.29
C THR A 22 -22.93 -47.91 -11.53
N LEU A 23 -24.13 -47.68 -12.09
CA LEU A 23 -25.49 -48.25 -11.83
C LEU A 23 -26.42 -47.28 -11.09
N ALA A 24 -27.71 -47.13 -11.39
CA ALA A 24 -28.56 -47.69 -12.43
C ALA A 24 -29.81 -46.78 -12.59
N VAL A 25 -30.40 -46.88 -13.78
CA VAL A 25 -31.64 -46.25 -14.22
C VAL A 25 -32.86 -46.76 -13.43
N ALA A 26 -33.77 -45.86 -13.08
CA ALA A 26 -35.18 -46.18 -12.85
C ALA A 26 -36.07 -45.13 -13.53
N CYS A 27 -36.73 -45.56 -14.61
CA CYS A 27 -37.75 -44.83 -15.32
C CYS A 27 -39.04 -44.74 -14.48
N MET A 28 -39.57 -43.54 -14.27
CA MET A 28 -40.98 -43.34 -13.97
C MET A 28 -41.55 -42.35 -14.98
N PHE A 29 -42.33 -42.89 -15.90
CA PHE A 29 -43.19 -42.14 -16.81
C PHE A 29 -44.30 -41.46 -15.98
N GLY A 30 -44.27 -40.14 -15.92
CA GLY A 30 -45.36 -39.30 -15.42
C GLY A 30 -45.94 -38.49 -16.57
N LEU A 31 -47.26 -38.64 -16.77
CA LEU A 31 -48.07 -37.94 -17.78
C LEU A 31 -48.06 -36.42 -17.54
N PRO A 32 -47.93 -35.57 -18.57
CA PRO A 32 -48.09 -34.12 -18.41
C PRO A 32 -49.58 -33.73 -18.36
N PRO A 33 -49.99 -32.74 -17.53
CA PRO A 33 -51.33 -32.17 -17.61
C PRO A 33 -51.47 -31.26 -18.84
N ALA A 34 -52.64 -31.30 -19.46
CA ALA A 34 -53.00 -30.51 -20.63
C ALA A 34 -53.05 -29.00 -20.31
N VAL A 35 -52.23 -28.22 -21.01
CA VAL A 35 -52.21 -26.75 -20.97
C VAL A 35 -53.01 -26.22 -22.17
N PRO A 36 -53.98 -25.30 -21.99
CA PRO A 36 -54.70 -24.70 -23.11
C PRO A 36 -53.81 -23.72 -23.90
N PRO A 37 -54.07 -23.50 -25.21
CA PRO A 37 -53.22 -22.63 -26.04
C PRO A 37 -53.35 -21.16 -25.60
N ALA A 38 -52.22 -20.55 -25.27
CA ALA A 38 -52.11 -19.12 -25.04
C ALA A 38 -52.22 -18.37 -26.38
N SER A 39 -53.07 -17.35 -26.42
CA SER A 39 -53.23 -16.42 -27.53
C SER A 39 -51.91 -15.74 -27.89
N THR A 40 -51.53 -15.79 -29.16
CA THR A 40 -50.41 -15.01 -29.71
C THR A 40 -50.80 -13.55 -29.82
N ALA A 41 -50.55 -12.77 -28.77
CA ALA A 41 -50.41 -11.32 -28.89
C ALA A 41 -48.93 -11.02 -29.19
N ALA A 42 -48.66 -10.44 -30.35
CA ALA A 42 -47.33 -9.99 -30.73
C ALA A 42 -46.88 -8.85 -29.81
N SER A 43 -45.82 -9.06 -29.04
CA SER A 43 -45.15 -8.00 -28.29
C SER A 43 -44.39 -7.08 -29.25
N PRO A 44 -44.48 -5.75 -29.11
CA PRO A 44 -43.67 -4.83 -29.90
C PRO A 44 -42.17 -4.96 -29.55
N PRO A 45 -41.25 -4.65 -30.48
CA PRO A 45 -39.82 -4.75 -30.23
C PRO A 45 -39.37 -3.70 -29.20
N VAL A 46 -38.92 -4.17 -28.03
CA VAL A 46 -38.29 -3.39 -26.97
C VAL A 46 -36.85 -3.01 -27.35
N SER A 47 -36.66 -2.31 -28.48
CA SER A 47 -35.31 -1.91 -28.94
C SER A 47 -35.08 -0.40 -28.97
N SER A 48 -36.07 0.41 -28.62
CA SER A 48 -35.97 1.88 -28.63
C SER A 48 -36.04 2.52 -27.24
N LEU A 49 -36.03 1.74 -26.16
CA LEU A 49 -35.97 2.25 -24.78
C LEU A 49 -34.61 2.06 -24.10
N ALA A 50 -33.58 1.64 -24.84
CA ALA A 50 -32.21 1.51 -24.34
C ALA A 50 -31.34 2.75 -24.62
N ALA A 51 -31.85 3.73 -25.35
CA ALA A 51 -31.06 4.87 -25.82
C ALA A 51 -31.12 6.11 -24.93
N GLU A 52 -32.01 6.17 -23.93
CA GLU A 52 -32.11 7.35 -23.05
C GLU A 52 -32.47 6.94 -21.62
N LEU A 53 -31.65 6.06 -21.02
CA LEU A 53 -31.62 5.98 -19.56
C LEU A 53 -30.78 7.17 -19.07
N PRO A 54 -31.33 8.09 -18.26
CA PRO A 54 -30.52 9.06 -17.57
C PRO A 54 -29.43 8.29 -16.82
N ARG A 55 -28.16 8.67 -16.99
CA ARG A 55 -27.09 8.15 -16.14
C ARG A 55 -27.54 8.42 -14.70
N ALA A 56 -27.84 7.36 -13.97
CA ALA A 56 -28.53 7.47 -12.70
C ALA A 56 -27.72 8.32 -11.71
N PRO A 57 -28.35 8.92 -10.70
CA PRO A 57 -27.64 9.65 -9.65
C PRO A 57 -26.89 8.65 -8.75
N GLN A 58 -25.86 7.97 -9.27
CA GLN A 58 -25.33 6.75 -8.66
C GLN A 58 -24.16 6.99 -7.70
N ASP A 59 -23.45 8.11 -7.78
CA ASP A 59 -22.22 8.27 -7.00
C ASP A 59 -22.47 8.72 -5.56
N ALA A 60 -23.46 9.59 -5.32
CA ALA A 60 -23.84 10.03 -3.97
C ALA A 60 -24.47 8.87 -3.17
N ASP A 61 -25.29 8.05 -3.82
CA ASP A 61 -25.90 6.87 -3.22
C ASP A 61 -24.86 5.75 -3.01
N ARG A 62 -23.93 5.54 -3.95
CA ARG A 62 -22.84 4.55 -3.83
C ARG A 62 -21.95 4.83 -2.63
N GLY A 63 -21.43 6.05 -2.50
CA GLY A 63 -20.55 6.44 -1.41
C GLY A 63 -21.22 6.31 -0.05
N ALA A 64 -22.48 6.75 0.04
CA ALA A 64 -23.29 6.60 1.25
C ALA A 64 -23.48 5.13 1.63
N LEU A 65 -23.86 4.26 0.68
CA LEU A 65 -24.08 2.84 0.93
C LEU A 65 -22.82 2.14 1.45
N LEU A 66 -21.66 2.40 0.81
CA LEU A 66 -20.38 1.84 1.25
C LEU A 66 -20.02 2.35 2.66
N TYR A 67 -20.17 3.64 2.90
CA TYR A 67 -19.89 4.25 4.20
C TYR A 67 -20.74 3.64 5.32
N TYR A 68 -22.06 3.52 5.11
CA TYR A 68 -22.96 2.95 6.12
C TYR A 68 -22.69 1.48 6.40
N ARG A 69 -22.28 0.72 5.38
CA ARG A 69 -21.97 -0.70 5.51
C ARG A 69 -20.66 -0.93 6.27
N ASP A 70 -19.61 -0.18 5.93
CA ASP A 70 -18.23 -0.54 6.32
C ASP A 70 -17.56 0.45 7.28
N CYS A 71 -18.00 1.72 7.32
CA CYS A 71 -17.30 2.79 8.05
C CYS A 71 -18.10 3.32 9.24
N ALA A 72 -19.43 3.50 9.08
CA ALA A 72 -20.29 4.18 10.05
C ALA A 72 -20.33 3.50 11.42
N GLY A 73 -20.11 2.18 11.48
CA GLY A 73 -20.04 1.44 12.74
C GLY A 73 -18.91 1.91 13.66
N CYS A 74 -17.77 2.31 13.09
CA CYS A 74 -16.62 2.83 13.85
C CYS A 74 -16.57 4.36 13.87
N HIS A 75 -16.90 5.01 12.75
CA HIS A 75 -16.76 6.45 12.57
C HIS A 75 -18.05 7.25 12.81
N GLY A 76 -19.16 6.59 13.13
CA GLY A 76 -20.46 7.23 13.32
C GLY A 76 -21.14 7.56 11.98
N GLN A 77 -22.45 7.82 12.00
CA GLN A 77 -23.23 8.04 10.76
C GLN A 77 -22.84 9.30 9.97
N ARG A 78 -22.21 10.28 10.64
CA ARG A 78 -21.74 11.55 10.06
C ARG A 78 -20.26 11.82 10.36
N GLY A 79 -19.45 10.78 10.51
CA GLY A 79 -18.03 10.94 10.80
C GLY A 79 -17.70 11.52 12.18
N THR A 80 -18.63 11.51 13.14
CA THR A 80 -18.44 12.06 14.49
C THR A 80 -17.55 11.21 15.39
N GLY A 81 -17.17 10.00 14.94
CA GLY A 81 -16.44 9.02 15.72
C GLY A 81 -17.32 8.26 16.71
N THR A 82 -16.76 7.19 17.25
CA THR A 82 -17.33 6.37 18.32
C THR A 82 -16.20 5.91 19.25
N THR A 83 -16.49 5.02 20.20
CA THR A 83 -15.43 4.34 20.97
C THR A 83 -14.60 3.35 20.13
N GLN A 84 -15.08 2.96 18.95
CA GLN A 84 -14.41 2.02 18.05
C GLN A 84 -13.54 2.71 16.98
N GLY A 85 -13.74 4.01 16.75
CA GLY A 85 -13.01 4.73 15.71
C GLY A 85 -13.06 6.25 15.92
N PRO A 86 -12.00 6.98 15.51
CA PRO A 86 -11.93 8.42 15.69
C PRO A 86 -12.97 9.16 14.83
N PRO A 87 -13.25 10.44 15.14
CA PRO A 87 -13.96 11.31 14.22
C PRO A 87 -13.18 11.50 12.92
N ILE A 88 -13.91 11.56 11.80
CA ILE A 88 -13.39 11.79 10.45
C ILE A 88 -14.15 12.86 9.68
N ALA A 89 -15.16 13.51 10.30
CA ALA A 89 -15.91 14.59 9.66
C ALA A 89 -14.98 15.72 9.16
N GLU A 90 -13.95 16.05 9.94
CA GLU A 90 -12.95 17.08 9.61
C GLU A 90 -11.64 16.50 9.03
N ALA A 91 -11.60 15.19 8.73
CA ALA A 91 -10.37 14.57 8.21
C ALA A 91 -10.08 15.00 6.75
N GLY A 92 -11.12 15.38 6.00
CA GLY A 92 -11.01 15.85 4.62
C GLY A 92 -10.87 14.73 3.58
N ALA A 93 -11.09 15.12 2.32
CA ALA A 93 -11.03 14.22 1.17
C ALA A 93 -9.66 13.53 1.04
N ALA A 94 -8.56 14.28 1.22
CA ALA A 94 -7.20 13.75 1.14
C ALA A 94 -6.93 12.65 2.16
N SER A 95 -7.49 12.76 3.37
CA SER A 95 -7.28 11.73 4.40
C SER A 95 -8.01 10.44 4.04
N VAL A 96 -9.23 10.53 3.50
CA VAL A 96 -9.99 9.36 3.09
C VAL A 96 -9.32 8.67 1.91
N ASP A 97 -8.93 9.42 0.88
CA ASP A 97 -8.24 8.86 -0.28
C ASP A 97 -6.93 8.20 0.12
N PHE A 98 -6.09 8.90 0.89
CA PHE A 98 -4.83 8.36 1.37
C PHE A 98 -5.03 7.07 2.19
N GLN A 99 -5.93 7.08 3.17
CA GLN A 99 -6.08 5.95 4.08
C GLN A 99 -6.71 4.73 3.41
N VAL A 100 -7.71 4.95 2.56
CA VAL A 100 -8.42 3.87 1.86
C VAL A 100 -7.62 3.38 0.64
N GLY A 101 -7.07 4.29 -0.15
CA GLY A 101 -6.24 4.01 -1.33
C GLY A 101 -4.87 3.43 -1.00
N THR A 102 -4.38 3.58 0.23
CA THR A 102 -3.20 2.83 0.71
C THR A 102 -3.57 1.59 1.52
N GLY A 103 -4.85 1.23 1.59
CA GLY A 103 -5.35 0.04 2.30
C GLY A 103 -5.06 0.05 3.80
N ARG A 104 -4.84 1.23 4.41
CA ARG A 104 -4.76 1.38 5.87
C ARG A 104 -6.15 1.32 6.50
N MET A 105 -7.14 1.79 5.74
CA MET A 105 -8.55 1.70 6.09
C MET A 105 -9.31 0.89 5.02
N PRO A 106 -10.24 0.02 5.43
CA PRO A 106 -10.50 -0.42 6.80
C PRO A 106 -9.32 -1.25 7.35
N PRO A 107 -9.00 -1.16 8.65
CA PRO A 107 -7.80 -1.77 9.18
C PRO A 107 -8.00 -3.30 9.32
N SER A 108 -7.01 -4.09 8.89
CA SER A 108 -7.04 -5.55 9.06
C SER A 108 -6.76 -6.00 10.50
N SER A 109 -6.20 -5.12 11.34
CA SER A 109 -5.90 -5.34 12.76
C SER A 109 -5.93 -4.03 13.54
N ARG A 110 -5.99 -4.10 14.87
CA ARG A 110 -6.07 -2.91 15.74
C ARG A 110 -4.84 -1.99 15.68
N GLU A 111 -3.66 -2.50 15.29
CA GLU A 111 -2.45 -1.69 15.05
C GLU A 111 -2.50 -0.74 13.83
N GLY A 112 -3.54 -0.82 12.97
CA GLY A 112 -4.15 0.30 12.25
C GLY A 112 -3.42 1.14 11.20
N ASP A 113 -2.09 1.10 11.03
CA ASP A 113 -1.39 2.04 10.11
C ASP A 113 -0.39 1.35 9.14
N ARG A 114 -0.61 0.07 8.87
CA ARG A 114 0.19 -0.64 7.86
C ARG A 114 -0.48 -0.54 6.51
N ARG A 115 0.29 -0.09 5.50
CA ARG A 115 -0.13 -0.16 4.10
C ARG A 115 -0.50 -1.60 3.76
N SER A 116 -1.74 -1.81 3.34
CA SER A 116 -2.19 -3.06 2.73
C SER A 116 -2.73 -2.74 1.33
N GLY A 117 -3.07 -3.74 0.52
CA GLY A 117 -3.73 -3.44 -0.76
C GLY A 117 -5.06 -2.71 -0.52
N PRO A 118 -5.51 -1.80 -1.41
CA PRO A 118 -6.83 -1.19 -1.27
C PRO A 118 -7.92 -2.27 -1.16
N ALA A 119 -8.84 -2.10 -0.22
CA ALA A 119 -9.97 -3.02 -0.04
C ALA A 119 -11.09 -2.81 -1.08
N TYR A 120 -11.07 -1.64 -1.75
CA TYR A 120 -12.07 -1.21 -2.71
C TYR A 120 -11.40 -0.90 -4.06
N PRO A 121 -12.14 -1.04 -5.17
CA PRO A 121 -11.68 -0.55 -6.46
C PRO A 121 -11.70 1.00 -6.49
N PRO A 122 -10.94 1.63 -7.41
CA PRO A 122 -10.78 3.10 -7.45
C PRO A 122 -12.11 3.87 -7.47
N GLU A 123 -13.10 3.41 -8.24
CA GLU A 123 -14.40 4.07 -8.35
C GLU A 123 -15.18 4.09 -7.02
N ASP A 124 -14.99 3.07 -6.17
CA ASP A 124 -15.62 3.00 -4.86
C ASP A 124 -14.88 3.89 -3.84
N ILE A 125 -13.56 4.05 -4.01
CA ILE A 125 -12.76 4.99 -3.21
C ILE A 125 -13.21 6.42 -3.53
N ASP A 126 -13.33 6.78 -4.80
CA ASP A 126 -13.81 8.09 -5.23
C ASP A 126 -15.22 8.40 -4.68
N ALA A 127 -16.10 7.40 -4.69
CA ALA A 127 -17.44 7.53 -4.13
C ALA A 127 -17.41 7.76 -2.61
N LEU A 128 -16.56 7.04 -1.87
CA LEU A 128 -16.35 7.22 -0.43
C LEU A 128 -15.76 8.60 -0.12
N VAL A 129 -14.73 9.02 -0.85
CA VAL A 129 -14.08 10.34 -0.72
C VAL A 129 -15.11 11.44 -0.88
N ARG A 130 -15.89 11.41 -1.98
CA ARG A 130 -16.92 12.43 -2.25
C ARG A 130 -18.00 12.48 -1.18
N TYR A 131 -18.42 11.31 -0.67
CA TYR A 131 -19.43 11.25 0.38
C TYR A 131 -18.92 11.82 1.71
N VAL A 132 -17.72 11.44 2.15
CA VAL A 132 -17.14 11.92 3.41
C VAL A 132 -16.73 13.40 3.33
N ALA A 133 -16.31 13.88 2.16
CA ALA A 133 -16.06 15.31 1.93
C ALA A 133 -17.31 16.18 2.16
N GLY A 134 -18.52 15.59 2.11
CA GLY A 134 -19.76 16.28 2.46
C GLY A 134 -19.98 16.49 3.98
N PHE A 135 -19.11 15.97 4.85
CA PHE A 135 -19.27 16.08 6.30
C PHE A 135 -18.63 17.32 6.92
N GLY A 136 -17.58 17.89 6.31
CA GLY A 136 -16.81 19.00 6.86
C GLY A 136 -15.76 19.53 5.88
N ASP A 137 -14.98 20.52 6.32
CA ASP A 137 -14.09 21.33 5.47
C ASP A 137 -12.61 20.90 5.57
N GLY A 138 -12.37 19.59 5.72
CA GLY A 138 -11.00 19.05 5.79
C GLY A 138 -10.22 19.21 4.47
N PRO A 139 -8.91 18.92 4.48
CA PRO A 139 -8.04 19.16 3.32
C PRO A 139 -8.52 18.43 2.06
N PRO A 140 -8.56 19.12 0.90
CA PRO A 140 -8.85 18.49 -0.39
C PRO A 140 -7.66 17.62 -0.84
N ILE A 141 -7.92 16.68 -1.76
CA ILE A 141 -6.85 15.94 -2.43
C ILE A 141 -5.94 16.94 -3.16
N PRO A 142 -4.63 16.97 -2.90
CA PRO A 142 -3.72 17.90 -3.56
C PRO A 142 -3.59 17.64 -5.06
N GLU A 143 -3.56 18.71 -5.85
CA GLU A 143 -3.18 18.63 -7.26
C GLU A 143 -1.66 18.53 -7.38
N VAL A 144 -1.18 17.50 -8.08
CA VAL A 144 0.24 17.27 -8.29
C VAL A 144 0.67 17.85 -9.63
N GLU A 145 1.58 18.82 -9.57
CA GLU A 145 2.15 19.50 -10.72
C GLU A 145 3.68 19.34 -10.75
N PRO A 146 4.34 19.60 -11.89
CA PRO A 146 5.80 19.58 -11.96
C PRO A 146 6.44 20.51 -10.92
N GLY A 147 7.33 19.95 -10.09
CA GLY A 147 8.05 20.67 -9.05
C GLY A 147 9.54 20.88 -9.35
N ASP A 148 10.14 21.87 -8.69
CA ASP A 148 11.59 22.09 -8.74
C ASP A 148 12.33 21.11 -7.82
N VAL A 149 13.12 20.22 -8.41
CA VAL A 149 13.83 19.14 -7.69
C VAL A 149 14.84 19.69 -6.68
N ALA A 150 15.50 20.82 -6.96
CA ALA A 150 16.53 21.38 -6.08
C ALA A 150 15.90 21.96 -4.79
N THR A 151 14.83 22.72 -4.93
CA THR A 151 13.98 23.16 -3.82
C THR A 151 13.44 21.96 -3.05
N GLY A 152 12.92 20.96 -3.76
CA GLY A 152 12.39 19.73 -3.17
C GLY A 152 13.40 18.99 -2.31
N GLN A 153 14.64 18.88 -2.79
CA GLN A 153 15.74 18.29 -2.04
C GLN A 153 16.01 19.03 -0.73
N ALA A 154 16.11 20.36 -0.78
CA ALA A 154 16.36 21.17 0.40
C ALA A 154 15.24 21.01 1.44
N LEU A 155 13.99 21.11 1.00
CA LEU A 155 12.82 20.95 1.87
C LEU A 155 12.73 19.54 2.47
N TYR A 156 12.95 18.50 1.66
CA TYR A 156 12.91 17.11 2.12
C TYR A 156 13.98 16.83 3.17
N LEU A 157 15.22 17.31 2.97
CA LEU A 157 16.31 17.08 3.92
C LEU A 157 16.05 17.74 5.28
N VAL A 158 15.42 18.91 5.28
CA VAL A 158 15.10 19.64 6.52
C VAL A 158 13.87 19.07 7.24
N ASN A 159 12.84 18.66 6.49
CA ASN A 159 11.54 18.34 7.07
C ASN A 159 11.24 16.83 7.16
N CYS A 160 11.76 16.02 6.25
CA CYS A 160 11.30 14.64 6.05
C CYS A 160 12.40 13.60 6.34
N ALA A 161 13.65 13.91 6.02
CA ALA A 161 14.77 12.97 6.06
C ALA A 161 15.09 12.43 7.46
N ALA A 162 14.75 13.17 8.52
CA ALA A 162 14.94 12.72 9.90
C ALA A 162 14.15 11.43 10.21
N CYS A 163 13.00 11.24 9.57
CA CYS A 163 12.16 10.05 9.73
C CYS A 163 12.30 9.09 8.55
N HIS A 164 12.26 9.61 7.32
CA HIS A 164 12.24 8.78 6.10
C HIS A 164 13.63 8.45 5.55
N SER A 165 14.71 8.84 6.26
CA SER A 165 16.09 8.80 5.77
C SER A 165 16.32 9.76 4.59
N ALA A 166 17.57 10.18 4.40
CA ALA A 166 17.99 10.99 3.25
C ALA A 166 17.72 10.29 1.91
N THR A 167 17.61 8.95 1.91
CA THR A 167 17.36 8.12 0.73
C THR A 167 15.89 7.72 0.54
N GLY A 168 14.98 8.17 1.42
CA GLY A 168 13.57 7.75 1.39
C GLY A 168 13.34 6.29 1.79
N ALA A 169 14.33 5.64 2.40
CA ALA A 169 14.25 4.23 2.81
C ALA A 169 13.37 3.98 4.05
N GLY A 170 12.95 5.02 4.76
CA GLY A 170 12.28 4.88 6.04
C GLY A 170 13.26 4.66 7.19
N GLY A 171 12.72 4.36 8.37
CA GLY A 171 13.52 4.19 9.58
C GLY A 171 12.71 3.75 10.80
N ALA A 172 13.41 3.22 11.80
CA ALA A 172 12.79 2.90 13.09
C ALA A 172 12.58 4.18 13.91
N LEU A 173 11.43 4.29 14.56
CA LEU A 173 11.03 5.41 15.41
C LEU A 173 10.82 4.95 16.86
N PRO A 174 10.93 5.85 17.85
CA PRO A 174 10.65 5.52 19.24
C PRO A 174 9.25 4.91 19.45
N GLY A 175 9.17 3.98 20.40
CA GLY A 175 7.93 3.26 20.72
C GLY A 175 7.59 2.13 19.74
N GLY A 176 8.59 1.57 19.04
CA GLY A 176 8.40 0.44 18.12
C GLY A 176 7.68 0.81 16.82
N ARG A 177 7.54 2.11 16.53
CA ARG A 177 6.96 2.63 15.30
C ARG A 177 8.02 2.65 14.19
N THR A 178 7.59 2.75 12.95
CA THR A 178 8.48 2.81 11.79
C THR A 178 7.97 3.82 10.78
N ALA A 179 8.86 4.70 10.30
CA ALA A 179 8.58 5.47 9.11
C ALA A 179 8.72 4.54 7.88
N PRO A 180 7.71 4.45 7.01
CA PRO A 180 7.77 3.58 5.84
C PRO A 180 8.77 4.11 4.80
N ALA A 181 9.26 3.20 3.96
CA ALA A 181 9.93 3.58 2.73
C ALA A 181 8.95 4.28 1.78
N LEU A 182 9.46 5.27 1.04
CA LEU A 182 8.67 6.05 0.08
C LEU A 182 8.66 5.43 -1.32
N ASP A 183 9.27 4.26 -1.51
CA ASP A 183 9.51 3.64 -2.82
C ASP A 183 8.27 3.17 -3.57
N ARG A 184 7.14 2.99 -2.87
CA ARG A 184 5.86 2.56 -3.46
C ARG A 184 4.77 3.63 -3.41
N ALA A 185 5.08 4.82 -2.91
CA ALA A 185 4.11 5.91 -2.82
C ALA A 185 3.92 6.55 -4.19
N THR A 186 2.67 6.77 -4.61
CA THR A 186 2.38 7.59 -5.79
C THR A 186 2.64 9.07 -5.47
N ALA A 187 2.79 9.89 -6.50
CA ALA A 187 3.00 11.33 -6.34
C ALA A 187 1.88 11.99 -5.51
N VAL A 188 0.62 11.62 -5.79
CA VAL A 188 -0.57 12.07 -5.02
C VAL A 188 -0.48 11.59 -3.58
N GLN A 189 -0.16 10.32 -3.32
CA GLN A 189 -0.03 9.80 -1.96
C GLN A 189 1.07 10.50 -1.15
N VAL A 190 2.16 10.94 -1.80
CA VAL A 190 3.20 11.74 -1.13
C VAL A 190 2.64 13.11 -0.75
N ALA A 191 1.95 13.80 -1.67
CA ALA A 191 1.35 15.09 -1.39
C ALA A 191 0.28 15.01 -0.28
N GLU A 192 -0.58 14.01 -0.32
CA GLU A 192 -1.60 13.76 0.70
C GLU A 192 -0.98 13.44 2.06
N ALA A 193 0.06 12.59 2.11
CA ALA A 193 0.76 12.28 3.36
C ALA A 193 1.32 13.55 4.00
N VAL A 194 1.87 14.47 3.20
CA VAL A 194 2.35 15.78 3.66
C VAL A 194 1.20 16.62 4.22
N ARG A 195 0.04 16.67 3.56
CA ARG A 195 -1.11 17.47 4.03
C ARG A 195 -1.80 16.89 5.26
N VAL A 196 -1.96 15.57 5.32
CA VAL A 196 -2.79 14.87 6.31
C VAL A 196 -1.99 14.45 7.54
N GLY A 197 -0.71 14.09 7.38
CA GLY A 197 0.13 13.60 8.46
C GLY A 197 -0.33 12.24 9.01
N PRO A 198 -0.17 11.13 8.26
CA PRO A 198 -0.64 9.82 8.67
C PRO A 198 0.18 9.24 9.85
N GLY A 199 -0.51 8.62 10.79
CA GLY A 199 0.10 7.91 11.91
C GLY A 199 0.85 8.83 12.85
N ALA A 200 2.18 8.73 12.84
CA ALA A 200 3.07 9.59 13.64
C ALA A 200 3.69 10.75 12.85
N MET A 201 3.42 10.82 11.54
CA MET A 201 3.92 11.89 10.68
C MET A 201 3.14 13.18 10.98
N PRO A 202 3.81 14.32 11.23
CA PRO A 202 3.11 15.60 11.38
C PRO A 202 2.45 16.02 10.08
N ALA A 203 1.31 16.71 10.17
CA ALA A 203 0.67 17.36 9.04
C ALA A 203 1.35 18.69 8.70
N TYR A 204 1.50 18.98 7.42
CA TYR A 204 2.05 20.23 6.90
C TYR A 204 0.96 20.97 6.11
N PRO A 205 0.17 21.85 6.76
CA PRO A 205 -0.85 22.64 6.07
C PRO A 205 -0.22 23.63 5.09
N ALA A 206 -1.05 24.20 4.21
CA ALA A 206 -0.63 25.17 3.19
C ALA A 206 0.07 26.42 3.77
N SER A 207 -0.15 26.73 5.05
CA SER A 207 0.53 27.81 5.76
C SER A 207 1.97 27.51 6.16
N LEU A 208 2.39 26.23 6.18
CA LEU A 208 3.76 25.81 6.47
C LEU A 208 4.52 25.38 5.22
N LEU A 209 3.85 24.70 4.29
CA LEU A 209 4.39 24.35 2.99
C LEU A 209 3.34 24.69 1.93
N ASP A 210 3.60 25.63 1.04
CA ASP A 210 2.66 25.96 -0.04
C ASP A 210 2.55 24.81 -1.07
N ASP A 211 1.58 24.87 -1.99
CA ASP A 211 1.39 23.77 -2.96
C ASP A 211 2.58 23.59 -3.90
N ARG A 212 3.34 24.65 -4.20
CA ARG A 212 4.54 24.56 -5.04
C ARG A 212 5.67 23.88 -4.28
N GLU A 213 5.80 24.15 -2.98
CA GLU A 213 6.76 23.50 -2.10
C GLU A 213 6.44 22.01 -1.93
N VAL A 214 5.16 21.65 -1.80
CA VAL A 214 4.75 20.24 -1.79
C VAL A 214 5.05 19.56 -3.12
N ASN A 215 4.73 20.19 -4.25
CA ASN A 215 5.06 19.67 -5.58
C ASN A 215 6.58 19.51 -5.79
N ALA A 216 7.39 20.43 -5.26
CA ALA A 216 8.85 20.30 -5.25
C ALA A 216 9.31 19.07 -4.44
N ILE A 217 8.75 18.85 -3.24
CA ILE A 217 9.04 17.66 -2.43
C ILE A 217 8.65 16.39 -3.18
N VAL A 218 7.47 16.35 -3.80
CA VAL A 218 7.00 15.22 -4.61
C VAL A 218 7.99 14.91 -5.74
N ALA A 219 8.39 15.92 -6.52
CA ALA A 219 9.38 15.77 -7.59
C ALA A 219 10.72 15.22 -7.09
N TYR A 220 11.19 15.64 -5.91
CA TYR A 220 12.41 15.10 -5.32
C TYR A 220 12.24 13.65 -4.84
N VAL A 221 11.09 13.28 -4.27
CA VAL A 221 10.80 11.90 -3.88
C VAL A 221 10.78 10.99 -5.11
N GLU A 222 10.22 11.43 -6.23
CA GLU A 222 10.28 10.69 -7.50
C GLU A 222 11.72 10.47 -7.97
N VAL A 223 12.60 11.47 -7.80
CA VAL A 223 14.05 11.28 -8.07
C VAL A 223 14.66 10.21 -7.16
N LEU A 224 14.29 10.15 -5.87
CA LEU A 224 14.75 9.10 -4.96
C LEU A 224 14.24 7.71 -5.37
N GLN A 225 13.01 7.63 -5.86
CA GLN A 225 12.40 6.40 -6.38
C GLN A 225 13.10 5.94 -7.67
N ASN A 226 13.33 6.84 -8.61
CA ASN A 226 13.99 6.53 -9.89
C ASN A 226 15.46 6.14 -9.68
N LYS A 227 16.22 6.85 -8.85
CA LYS A 227 17.60 6.45 -8.47
C LYS A 227 17.67 5.13 -7.70
N ARG A 228 16.55 4.61 -7.20
CA ARG A 228 16.47 3.26 -6.62
C ARG A 228 16.24 2.20 -7.69
N GLN A 229 15.43 2.53 -8.70
CA GLN A 229 15.14 1.64 -9.82
C GLN A 229 16.32 1.58 -10.81
N ASP A 230 17.02 2.70 -10.98
CA ASP A 230 18.17 2.86 -11.85
C ASP A 230 19.47 2.80 -11.03
N LEU A 231 20.03 1.59 -10.93
CA LEU A 231 21.43 1.24 -10.63
C LEU A 231 22.17 2.05 -9.53
N ASP A 232 22.52 1.39 -8.43
CA ASP A 232 23.43 1.91 -7.40
C ASP A 232 24.75 2.45 -8.01
N PRO A 233 24.96 3.77 -8.05
CA PRO A 233 26.20 4.31 -8.59
C PRO A 233 27.31 4.06 -7.56
N GLY A 234 28.06 2.96 -7.73
CA GLY A 234 29.25 2.68 -6.92
C GLY A 234 29.39 1.29 -6.28
N GLY A 235 28.46 0.34 -6.49
CA GLY A 235 28.63 -1.04 -6.00
C GLY A 235 27.35 -1.75 -5.57
N LEU A 236 27.46 -2.77 -4.72
CA LEU A 236 26.32 -3.52 -4.18
C LEU A 236 25.56 -2.65 -3.16
N ALA A 237 24.26 -2.43 -3.37
CA ALA A 237 23.39 -1.58 -2.56
C ALA A 237 23.34 -1.91 -1.06
N LEU A 238 23.67 -3.14 -0.63
CA LEU A 238 23.55 -3.67 0.74
C LEU A 238 22.29 -3.21 1.50
N GLY A 239 21.15 -3.10 0.81
CA GLY A 239 19.87 -2.64 1.39
C GLY A 239 19.79 -1.15 1.72
N ARG A 240 20.76 -0.33 1.32
CA ARG A 240 20.84 1.14 1.49
C ARG A 240 20.57 1.59 2.93
N ILE A 241 21.01 0.76 3.89
CA ILE A 241 20.85 0.93 5.34
C ILE A 241 21.80 2.04 5.87
N GLY A 242 22.61 2.62 4.98
CA GLY A 242 23.40 3.81 5.21
C GLY A 242 24.90 3.55 5.33
N PRO A 243 25.69 4.63 5.43
CA PRO A 243 27.15 4.59 5.33
C PRO A 243 27.81 3.75 6.44
N LEU A 244 27.12 3.55 7.56
CA LEU A 244 27.61 2.74 8.68
C LEU A 244 27.70 1.25 8.31
N TYR A 245 26.64 0.70 7.71
CA TYR A 245 26.61 -0.72 7.36
C TYR A 245 27.47 -1.01 6.14
N GLU A 246 27.45 -0.12 5.14
CA GLU A 246 28.33 -0.20 3.97
C GLU A 246 29.80 -0.11 4.39
N GLY A 247 30.13 0.81 5.32
CA GLY A 247 31.47 0.93 5.89
C GLY A 247 31.91 -0.31 6.67
N LEU A 248 31.02 -0.90 7.46
CA LEU A 248 31.32 -2.12 8.23
C LEU A 248 31.60 -3.32 7.31
N VAL A 249 30.79 -3.48 6.25
CA VAL A 249 31.02 -4.53 5.25
C VAL A 249 32.30 -4.27 4.47
N GLY A 250 32.54 -3.04 4.06
CA GLY A 250 33.80 -2.65 3.39
C GLY A 250 35.02 -2.96 4.25
N LEU A 251 34.97 -2.63 5.55
CA LEU A 251 36.05 -2.89 6.50
C LEU A 251 36.26 -4.39 6.75
N ALA A 252 35.17 -5.16 6.84
CA ALA A 252 35.25 -6.62 6.97
C ALA A 252 35.88 -7.28 5.73
N VAL A 253 35.51 -6.84 4.52
CA VAL A 253 36.09 -7.33 3.27
C VAL A 253 37.57 -6.93 3.17
N ALA A 254 37.91 -5.68 3.48
CA ALA A 254 39.29 -5.22 3.48
C ALA A 254 40.15 -6.01 4.47
N ALA A 255 39.66 -6.22 5.70
CA ALA A 255 40.35 -7.02 6.71
C ALA A 255 40.57 -8.47 6.23
N LEU A 256 39.57 -9.10 5.61
CA LEU A 256 39.70 -10.44 5.06
C LEU A 256 40.75 -10.51 3.95
N LEU A 257 40.74 -9.56 3.01
CA LEU A 257 41.71 -9.48 1.92
C LEU A 257 43.13 -9.28 2.44
N LEU A 258 43.33 -8.42 3.45
CA LEU A 258 44.63 -8.22 4.09
C LEU A 258 45.14 -9.50 4.77
N VAL A 259 44.28 -10.24 5.47
CA VAL A 259 44.64 -11.53 6.08
C VAL A 259 45.02 -12.56 5.02
N LEU A 260 44.26 -12.65 3.93
CA LEU A 260 44.56 -13.58 2.83
C LEU A 260 45.88 -13.23 2.12
N LEU A 261 46.12 -11.94 1.86
CA LEU A 261 47.36 -11.46 1.25
C LEU A 261 48.56 -11.72 2.17
N GLY A 262 48.44 -11.46 3.47
CA GLY A 262 49.48 -11.76 4.45
C GLY A 262 49.80 -13.27 4.50
N ARG A 263 48.77 -14.13 4.49
CA ARG A 263 48.96 -15.60 4.43
C ARG A 263 49.56 -16.08 3.11
N TRP A 264 49.37 -15.34 2.02
CA TRP A 264 49.93 -15.68 0.71
C TRP A 264 51.40 -15.27 0.61
N LEU A 265 51.75 -14.05 1.06
CA LEU A 265 53.12 -13.56 1.13
C LEU A 265 53.98 -14.43 2.06
N GLY A 266 53.50 -14.73 3.27
CA GLY A 266 54.24 -15.56 4.23
C GLY A 266 54.50 -16.99 3.73
N ARG A 267 53.62 -17.56 2.89
CA ARG A 267 53.82 -18.89 2.27
C ARG A 267 54.84 -18.89 1.14
N ARG A 268 55.15 -17.74 0.53
CA ARG A 268 56.17 -17.62 -0.51
C ARG A 268 57.58 -17.53 0.08
N GLU A 269 57.74 -16.80 1.18
CA GLU A 269 59.04 -16.68 1.87
C GLU A 269 59.49 -18.02 2.48
N SER A 270 58.57 -18.80 3.06
CA SER A 270 58.91 -20.12 3.62
C SER A 270 59.40 -21.13 2.57
N LYS A 271 58.95 -20.98 1.31
CA LYS A 271 59.38 -21.82 0.18
C LYS A 271 60.70 -21.37 -0.44
N GLY A 272 61.10 -20.10 -0.27
CA GLY A 272 62.38 -19.58 -0.76
C GLY A 272 63.56 -19.83 0.19
N ALA A 273 63.30 -20.00 1.50
CA ALA A 273 64.33 -20.24 2.51
C ALA A 273 64.74 -21.72 2.68
N SER A 274 64.14 -22.63 1.91
CA SER A 274 64.34 -24.09 2.00
C SER A 274 64.97 -24.72 0.75
N GLY A 275 65.46 -23.90 -0.18
CA GLY A 275 66.28 -24.32 -1.34
C GLY A 275 67.66 -23.67 -1.28
#